data_AF-A0A415P192-F1
#
_entry.id   AF-A0A415P192-F1
#
_cell.length_a   1.000
_cell.length_b   1.000
_cell.length_c   1.000
_cell.angle_alpha   90.00
_cell.angle_beta   90.00
_cell.angle_gamma   90.00
#
_symmetry.space_group_name_H-M   'P 1'
#
loop_
_entity.id
_entity.type
_entity.pdbx_description
1 polymer ?
#
loop_
_entity_poly.entity_id
_entity_poly.type
_entity_poly.pdbx_seq_one_letter_code
_entity_poly.pdbx_strand_id
1 'polypeptide(L)'
;MIRKIDNLGRVVIPKEIRKQHSMREGDTVKFFNVSNGVFVTKFESLFCPICESLVRSTDKYCSECGTKLTSEQDENGEEEKWVK
;
A
#
# COMPACT_ATOMS: atom_id res chain seq x y z
N MET A 1 -14.61 -15.78 12.81
CA MET A 1 -15.94 -15.12 12.80
C MET A 1 -16.62 -15.38 11.47
N ILE A 2 -17.96 -15.36 11.41
CA ILE A 2 -18.73 -15.67 10.21
C ILE A 2 -19.63 -14.48 9.87
N ARG A 3 -19.72 -14.11 8.58
CA ARG A 3 -20.62 -13.08 8.07
C ARG A 3 -21.40 -13.62 6.88
N LYS A 4 -22.67 -13.24 6.78
CA LYS A 4 -23.49 -13.50 5.60
C LYS A 4 -23.12 -12.50 4.51
N ILE A 5 -23.20 -12.96 3.27
CA ILE A 5 -23.15 -12.11 2.09
C ILE A 5 -24.53 -11.46 1.93
N ASP A 6 -24.57 -10.21 1.49
CA ASP A 6 -25.84 -9.54 1.20
C ASP A 6 -26.42 -9.96 -0.16
N ASN A 7 -27.55 -9.37 -0.54
CA ASN A 7 -28.23 -9.66 -1.81
C ASN A 7 -27.46 -9.20 -3.06
N LEU A 8 -26.40 -8.39 -2.89
CA LEU A 8 -25.56 -7.88 -3.98
C LEU A 8 -24.20 -8.56 -4.06
N GLY A 9 -23.91 -9.54 -3.18
CA GLY A 9 -22.63 -10.22 -3.16
C GLY A 9 -21.55 -9.55 -2.30
N ARG A 10 -21.90 -8.54 -1.50
CA ARG A 10 -20.94 -7.83 -0.63
C ARG A 10 -20.79 -8.53 0.72
N VAL A 11 -19.60 -8.42 1.30
CA VAL A 11 -19.30 -8.88 2.67
C VAL A 11 -18.74 -7.73 3.50
N VAL A 12 -19.20 -7.63 4.75
CA VAL A 12 -18.75 -6.57 5.67
C VAL A 12 -17.45 -7.00 6.35
N ILE A 13 -16.40 -6.18 6.24
CA ILE A 13 -15.15 -6.36 6.99
C ILE A 13 -15.36 -5.83 8.43
N PRO A 14 -15.25 -6.69 9.45
CA PRO A 14 -15.39 -6.31 10.86
C PRO A 14 -14.42 -5.19 11.28
N LYS A 15 -14.83 -4.40 12.27
CA LYS A 15 -14.06 -3.22 12.72
C LYS A 15 -12.67 -3.60 13.23
N GLU A 16 -12.52 -4.77 13.85
CA GLU A 16 -11.28 -5.27 14.41
C GLU A 16 -10.25 -5.52 13.30
N ILE A 17 -10.65 -6.22 12.23
CA ILE A 17 -9.81 -6.50 11.07
C ILE A 17 -9.45 -5.20 10.34
N ARG A 18 -10.43 -4.29 10.18
CA ARG A 18 -10.16 -2.97 9.57
C ARG A 18 -9.12 -2.17 10.35
N LYS A 19 -9.21 -2.14 11.69
CA LYS A 19 -8.23 -1.45 12.54
C LYS A 19 -6.85 -2.10 12.44
N GLN A 20 -6.77 -3.43 12.48
CA GLN A 20 -5.51 -4.16 12.40
C GLN A 20 -4.77 -3.92 11.07
N HIS A 21 -5.52 -3.78 9.97
CA HIS A 21 -4.96 -3.56 8.63
C HIS A 21 -5.06 -2.11 8.15
N SER A 22 -5.33 -1.16 9.06
CA SER A 22 -5.44 0.28 8.76
C SER A 22 -6.33 0.60 7.54
N MET A 23 -7.43 -0.15 7.38
CA MET A 23 -8.40 0.01 6.30
C MET A 23 -9.46 1.04 6.71
N ARG A 24 -9.49 2.17 6.01
CA ARG A 24 -10.43 3.28 6.19
C ARG A 24 -11.49 3.29 5.09
N GLU A 25 -12.55 4.06 5.32
CA GLU A 25 -13.55 4.30 4.28
C GLU A 25 -12.89 4.97 3.07
N GLY A 26 -13.18 4.48 1.86
CA GLY A 26 -12.54 4.93 0.62
C GLY A 26 -11.20 4.25 0.28
N ASP A 27 -10.61 3.47 1.18
CA ASP A 27 -9.37 2.74 0.86
C ASP A 27 -9.61 1.69 -0.23
N THR A 28 -8.67 1.58 -1.16
CA THR A 28 -8.71 0.54 -2.20
C THR A 28 -8.25 -0.80 -1.62
N VAL A 29 -8.90 -1.88 -2.04
CA VAL A 29 -8.63 -3.23 -1.54
C VAL A 29 -8.33 -4.16 -2.71
N LYS A 30 -7.27 -4.95 -2.60
CA LYS A 30 -6.86 -5.93 -3.61
C LYS A 30 -7.28 -7.33 -3.18
N PHE A 31 -7.91 -8.04 -4.11
CA PHE A 31 -8.32 -9.43 -3.96
C PHE A 31 -7.31 -10.35 -4.67
N PHE A 32 -6.97 -11.45 -4.01
CA PHE A 32 -6.17 -12.53 -4.58
C PHE A 32 -6.94 -13.84 -4.46
N ASN A 33 -7.04 -14.57 -5.56
CA ASN A 33 -7.55 -15.94 -5.54
C ASN A 33 -6.46 -16.88 -5.02
N VAL A 34 -6.81 -17.68 -4.01
CA VAL A 34 -5.97 -18.75 -3.49
C VAL A 34 -6.73 -20.07 -3.57
N SER A 35 -6.04 -21.20 -3.44
CA SER A 35 -6.62 -22.53 -3.70
C SER A 35 -7.91 -22.84 -2.92
N ASN A 36 -8.08 -22.25 -1.75
CA ASN A 36 -9.20 -22.51 -0.83
C ASN A 36 -10.02 -21.24 -0.49
N GLY A 37 -9.87 -20.15 -1.23
CA GLY A 37 -10.62 -18.94 -0.95
C GLY A 37 -10.03 -17.67 -1.54
N VAL A 38 -10.27 -16.57 -0.84
CA VAL A 38 -9.87 -15.23 -1.29
C VAL A 38 -9.07 -14.56 -0.18
N PHE A 39 -7.88 -14.07 -0.55
CA PHE A 39 -7.05 -13.25 0.32
C PHE A 39 -7.26 -11.78 -0.03
N VAL A 40 -7.44 -10.93 0.98
CA VAL A 40 -7.80 -9.52 0.82
C VAL A 40 -6.77 -8.66 1.53
N THR A 41 -6.17 -7.71 0.83
CA THR A 41 -5.21 -6.77 1.41
C THR A 41 -5.52 -5.33 1.02
N LYS A 42 -5.08 -4.38 1.84
CA LYS A 42 -5.12 -2.96 1.48
C LYS A 42 -4.21 -2.73 0.28
N PHE A 43 -4.72 -2.01 -0.72
CA PHE A 43 -3.95 -1.61 -1.88
C PHE A 43 -3.45 -0.17 -1.67
N GLU A 44 -2.13 -0.01 -1.64
CA GLU A 44 -1.48 1.29 -1.60
C GLU A 44 -0.89 1.55 -2.99
N SER A 45 -1.60 2.35 -3.79
CA SER A 45 -1.03 2.94 -4.99
C SER A 45 -0.20 4.14 -4.57
N LEU A 46 1.11 4.01 -4.65
CA LEU A 46 1.99 5.17 -4.63
C LEU A 46 2.24 5.61 -6.07
N PHE A 47 2.34 6.92 -6.25
CA PHE A 47 2.69 7.51 -7.52
C PHE A 47 4.04 8.20 -7.38
N CYS A 48 4.84 8.13 -8.45
CA CYS A 48 6.06 8.90 -8.53
C CYS A 48 5.70 10.39 -8.50
N PRO A 49 6.31 11.22 -7.64
CA PRO A 49 6.01 12.65 -7.57
C PRO A 49 6.46 13.44 -8.81
N ILE A 50 7.30 12.86 -9.67
CA ILE A 50 7.85 13.54 -10.84
C ILE A 50 7.15 13.15 -12.14
N CYS A 51 6.89 11.85 -12.36
CA CYS A 51 6.29 11.37 -13.61
C CYS A 51 4.93 10.69 -13.42
N GLU A 52 4.39 10.69 -12.19
CA GLU A 52 3.09 10.10 -11.86
C GLU A 52 2.96 8.61 -12.20
N SER A 53 4.08 7.92 -12.45
CA SER A 53 4.06 6.48 -12.68
C SER A 53 3.64 5.76 -11.39
N LEU A 54 2.94 4.63 -11.53
CA LEU A 54 2.66 3.76 -10.39
C LEU A 54 3.98 3.21 -9.83
N VAL A 55 4.20 3.33 -8.52
CA VAL A 55 5.38 2.83 -7.82
C VAL A 55 4.95 2.00 -6.60
N ARG A 56 5.78 1.05 -6.16
CA ARG A 56 5.50 0.28 -4.95
C ARG A 56 6.11 0.99 -3.74
N SER A 57 5.53 0.76 -2.57
CA SER A 57 6.05 1.28 -1.29
C SER A 57 7.42 0.76 -0.93
N THR A 58 7.83 -0.37 -1.51
CA THR A 58 9.17 -0.94 -1.34
C THR A 58 10.21 -0.36 -2.31
N ASP A 59 9.78 0.37 -3.33
CA ASP A 59 10.68 0.86 -4.38
C ASP A 59 11.45 2.09 -3.85
N LYS A 60 12.78 2.03 -3.91
CA LYS A 60 13.65 3.17 -3.56
C LYS A 60 13.75 4.20 -4.69
N TYR A 61 13.48 3.76 -5.92
CA TYR A 61 13.58 4.57 -7.14
C TYR A 61 12.40 4.24 -8.05
N CYS A 62 11.87 5.26 -8.73
CA CYS A 62 10.87 5.09 -9.77
C CYS A 62 11.45 4.32 -10.96
N SER A 63 10.74 3.30 -11.44
CA SER A 63 11.15 2.49 -12.60
C SER A 63 11.16 3.27 -13.92
N GLU A 64 10.29 4.27 -14.05
CA GLU A 64 10.11 5.01 -15.30
C GLU A 64 11.07 6.20 -15.45
N CYS A 65 11.31 6.95 -14.36
CA CYS A 65 12.13 8.16 -14.41
C CYS A 65 13.37 8.15 -13.51
N GLY A 66 13.56 7.12 -12.68
CA GLY A 66 14.72 7.00 -11.79
C GLY A 66 14.68 7.90 -10.55
N THR A 67 13.62 8.67 -10.34
CA THR A 67 13.49 9.55 -9.15
C THR A 67 13.54 8.74 -7.86
N LYS A 68 14.33 9.18 -6.88
CA LYS A 68 14.40 8.59 -5.54
C LYS A 68 13.05 8.78 -4.82
N LEU A 69 12.43 7.68 -4.42
CA LEU A 69 11.18 7.66 -3.67
C LEU A 69 11.55 7.68 -2.18
N THR A 70 11.16 8.74 -1.48
CA THR A 70 11.43 8.87 -0.05
C THR A 70 10.34 8.14 0.74
N SER A 71 10.64 6.95 1.25
CA SER A 71 9.88 6.39 2.36
C SER A 71 10.23 7.20 3.60
N GLU A 72 9.27 7.89 4.21
CA GLU A 72 9.46 8.64 5.46
C GLU A 72 9.78 7.67 6.63
N GLN A 73 11.03 7.20 6.71
CA GLN A 73 11.73 6.67 7.89
C GLN A 73 13.26 6.78 7.74
N ASP A 74 13.78 7.86 7.15
CA ASP A 74 15.21 8.21 7.23
C ASP A 74 15.37 9.52 8.02
N GLU A 75 14.95 9.52 9.29
CA GLU A 75 15.55 10.41 10.28
C GLU A 75 16.83 9.75 10.77
N ASN A 76 17.93 10.07 10.08
CA ASN A 76 19.26 10.34 10.65
C ASN A 76 20.17 10.62 9.45
N GLY A 77 20.22 11.90 9.07
CA GLY A 77 21.20 12.38 8.12
C GLY A 77 22.60 12.27 8.67
N GLU A 78 23.56 12.10 7.78
CA GLU A 78 24.89 12.67 7.92
C GLU A 78 25.43 12.91 6.50
N GLU A 79 25.35 14.18 6.12
CA GLU A 79 26.15 14.76 5.04
C GLU A 79 27.62 14.68 5.45
N GLU A 80 28.44 13.87 4.78
CA GLU A 80 29.88 14.12 4.72
C GLU A 80 30.30 14.45 3.29
N LYS A 81 30.16 15.75 3.08
CA LYS A 81 30.72 16.61 2.05
C LYS A 81 32.24 16.44 1.98
N TRP A 82 32.75 15.70 0.99
CA TRP A 82 34.18 15.74 0.64
C TRP A 82 34.49 17.07 -0.05
N VAL A 83 35.10 18.01 0.67
CA VAL A 83 35.83 19.13 0.06
C VAL A 83 37.31 19.00 0.41
N LYS A 84 38.06 18.54 -0.60
CA LYS A 84 39.51 18.62 -0.84
C LYS A 84 40.45 17.94 0.15
#